data_AF-A0A8S0PLL0-F1
#
_entry.id   AF-A0A8S0PLL0-F1
#
_cell.length_a   1.000
_cell.length_b   1.000
_cell.length_c   1.000
_cell.angle_alpha   90.00
_cell.angle_beta   90.00
_cell.angle_gamma   90.00
#
_symmetry.space_group_name_H-M   'P 1'
#
loop_
_entity.id
_entity.type
_entity.pdbx_description
1 polymer ?
#
loop_
_entity_poly.entity_id
_entity_poly.type
_entity_poly.pdbx_seq_one_letter_code
_entity_poly.pdbx_strand_id
1 'polypeptide(L)'
;MKEGKNDIHYITGESRKAVENSPFLEKLKKKGYEVLYMVDAINEYAVGQLKEFEGKKLVSATKEGLKLDESEDEKNRKEELKKQFEGLCKVIKDVLGDKVEKVVVSDRVVDFPCCLVTGEYGWTANVERIMKA
;
A
#
# COMPACT_ATOMS: atom_id res chain seq x y z
N MET A 1 -12.52 -15.36 -0.95
CA MET A 1 -12.65 -14.07 -0.21
C MET A 1 -13.59 -14.23 0.98
N LYS A 2 -13.25 -13.65 2.14
CA LYS A 2 -14.15 -13.61 3.29
C LYS A 2 -15.37 -12.73 2.97
N GLU A 3 -16.53 -13.03 3.58
CA GLU A 3 -17.71 -12.17 3.50
C GLU A 3 -17.36 -10.72 3.89
N GLY A 4 -17.92 -9.76 3.16
CA GLY A 4 -17.67 -8.33 3.35
C GLY A 4 -16.42 -7.76 2.63
N LYS A 5 -15.53 -8.61 2.10
CA LYS A 5 -14.34 -8.14 1.36
C LYS A 5 -14.67 -7.94 -0.13
N ASN A 6 -14.84 -6.68 -0.52
CA ASN A 6 -15.30 -6.27 -1.86
C ASN A 6 -14.16 -5.97 -2.86
N ASP A 7 -12.91 -5.94 -2.40
CA ASP A 7 -11.75 -5.60 -3.23
C ASP A 7 -10.80 -6.79 -3.42
N ILE A 8 -10.21 -6.86 -4.61
CA ILE A 8 -9.12 -7.78 -4.97
C ILE A 8 -7.80 -7.07 -4.68
N HIS A 9 -7.14 -7.43 -3.58
CA HIS A 9 -5.84 -6.86 -3.27
C HIS A 9 -4.73 -7.55 -4.07
N TYR A 10 -3.79 -6.76 -4.59
CA TYR A 10 -2.63 -7.28 -5.29
C TYR A 10 -1.36 -6.52 -4.93
N ILE A 11 -0.23 -7.17 -5.18
CA ILE A 11 1.10 -6.56 -5.15
C ILE A 11 1.89 -7.04 -6.37
N THR A 12 2.56 -6.10 -7.01
CA THR A 12 3.47 -6.38 -8.12
C THR A 12 4.93 -6.29 -7.68
N GLY A 13 5.81 -7.04 -8.32
CA GLY A 13 7.24 -7.00 -8.03
C GLY A 13 8.04 -7.99 -8.88
N GLU A 14 9.34 -8.10 -8.59
CA GLU A 14 10.29 -8.89 -9.40
C GLU A 14 10.19 -10.40 -9.20
N SER A 15 9.77 -10.83 -8.01
CA SER A 15 9.74 -12.24 -7.65
C SER A 15 8.77 -12.48 -6.50
N ARG A 16 8.31 -13.73 -6.39
CA ARG A 16 7.42 -14.14 -5.30
C ARG A 16 8.03 -13.85 -3.93
N LYS A 17 9.31 -14.16 -3.75
CA LYS A 17 10.03 -13.94 -2.49
C LYS A 17 10.10 -12.45 -2.14
N ALA A 18 10.32 -11.58 -3.12
CA ALA A 18 10.38 -10.13 -2.90
C ALA A 18 9.04 -9.57 -2.45
N VAL A 19 7.94 -9.92 -3.15
CA VAL A 19 6.62 -9.41 -2.79
C VAL A 19 6.09 -10.03 -1.50
N GLU A 20 6.36 -11.31 -1.24
CA GLU A 20 5.91 -12.02 -0.05
C GLU A 20 6.47 -11.42 1.25
N ASN A 21 7.70 -10.92 1.24
CA ASN A 21 8.35 -10.30 2.39
C ASN A 21 8.17 -8.77 2.44
N SER A 22 7.27 -8.23 1.62
CA SER A 22 7.11 -6.78 1.47
C SER A 22 6.40 -6.15 2.68
N PRO A 23 6.86 -4.97 3.15
CA PRO A 23 6.21 -4.24 4.25
C PRO A 23 4.75 -3.86 3.95
N PHE A 24 4.38 -3.71 2.68
CA PHE A 24 3.01 -3.36 2.27
C PHE A 24 1.98 -4.44 2.61
N LEU A 25 2.42 -5.66 2.94
CA LEU A 25 1.53 -6.79 3.21
C LEU A 25 1.26 -7.02 4.70
N GLU A 26 1.95 -6.35 5.62
CA GLU A 26 1.89 -6.70 7.05
C GLU A 26 0.47 -6.64 7.63
N LYS A 27 -0.20 -5.49 7.53
CA LYS A 27 -1.56 -5.37 8.08
C LYS A 27 -2.59 -6.17 7.26
N LEU A 28 -2.40 -6.30 5.95
CA LEU A 28 -3.23 -7.16 5.09
C LEU A 28 -3.19 -8.62 5.59
N LYS A 29 -1.98 -9.16 5.81
CA LYS A 29 -1.78 -10.51 6.37
C LYS A 29 -2.35 -10.63 7.79
N LYS A 30 -2.07 -9.66 8.66
CA LYS A 30 -2.58 -9.63 10.05
C LYS A 30 -4.10 -9.66 10.12
N LYS A 31 -4.79 -8.97 9.20
CA LYS A 31 -6.27 -8.98 9.08
C LYS A 31 -6.80 -10.11 8.18
N GLY A 32 -5.94 -11.02 7.72
CA GLY A 32 -6.31 -12.16 6.88
C GLY A 32 -6.96 -11.75 5.56
N TYR A 33 -6.45 -10.71 4.91
CA TYR A 33 -6.74 -10.42 3.50
C TYR A 33 -5.91 -11.33 2.62
N GLU A 34 -6.55 -11.86 1.58
CA GLU A 34 -5.87 -12.53 0.50
C GLU A 34 -5.27 -11.49 -0.44
N VAL A 35 -4.04 -11.70 -0.90
CA VAL A 35 -3.33 -10.77 -1.78
C VAL A 35 -2.72 -11.54 -2.94
N LEU A 36 -3.01 -11.11 -4.16
CA LEU A 36 -2.44 -11.67 -5.38
C LEU A 36 -1.00 -11.20 -5.56
N TYR A 37 -0.08 -12.15 -5.76
CA TYR A 37 1.33 -11.86 -6.05
C TYR A 37 1.55 -11.90 -7.55
N MET A 38 1.80 -10.73 -8.13
CA MET A 38 1.89 -10.53 -9.57
C MET A 38 3.35 -10.23 -9.95
N VAL A 39 4.08 -11.25 -10.36
CA VAL A 39 5.55 -11.20 -10.43
C VAL A 39 6.11 -11.08 -11.85
N ASP A 40 5.27 -11.26 -12.87
CA ASP A 40 5.67 -10.99 -14.26
C ASP A 40 5.53 -9.50 -14.59
N ALA A 41 6.48 -8.98 -15.39
CA ALA A 41 6.49 -7.57 -15.79
C ALA A 41 5.20 -7.12 -16.50
N ILE A 42 4.57 -8.02 -17.28
CA ILE A 42 3.31 -7.74 -17.98
C ILE A 42 2.15 -7.46 -17.02
N ASN A 43 2.19 -8.01 -15.80
CA ASN A 43 1.10 -7.84 -14.84
C ASN A 43 0.92 -6.38 -14.42
N GLU A 44 2.01 -5.61 -14.37
CA GLU A 44 1.98 -4.19 -14.04
C GLU A 44 1.13 -3.38 -15.05
N TYR A 45 1.27 -3.71 -16.34
CA TYR A 45 0.47 -3.12 -17.40
C TYR A 45 -0.97 -3.64 -17.36
N ALA A 46 -1.16 -4.94 -17.11
CA ALA A 46 -2.47 -5.57 -17.07
C ALA A 46 -3.37 -4.94 -15.99
N VAL A 47 -2.91 -4.81 -14.75
CA VAL A 47 -3.69 -4.21 -13.64
C VAL A 47 -3.85 -2.70 -13.75
N GLY A 48 -3.03 -2.03 -14.55
CA GLY A 48 -3.26 -0.63 -14.91
C GLY A 48 -4.52 -0.44 -15.76
N GLN A 49 -4.88 -1.44 -16.57
CA GLN A 49 -6.08 -1.44 -17.42
C GLN A 49 -7.27 -2.18 -16.77
N LEU A 50 -7.00 -3.28 -16.08
CA LEU A 50 -8.00 -4.09 -15.39
C LEU A 50 -8.30 -3.49 -14.01
N LYS A 51 -9.24 -2.53 -13.98
CA LYS A 51 -9.64 -1.86 -12.73
C LYS A 51 -10.60 -2.68 -11.87
N GLU A 52 -11.34 -3.60 -12.49
CA GLU A 52 -12.40 -4.37 -11.84
C GLU A 52 -12.51 -5.77 -12.46
N PHE A 53 -12.88 -6.75 -11.65
CA PHE A 53 -13.22 -8.10 -12.06
C PHE A 53 -14.44 -8.59 -11.27
N GLU A 54 -15.49 -9.03 -11.96
CA GLU A 54 -16.74 -9.51 -11.34
C GLU A 54 -17.34 -8.54 -10.30
N GLY A 55 -17.38 -7.24 -10.60
CA GLY A 55 -17.92 -6.24 -9.66
C GLY A 55 -16.95 -5.78 -8.57
N LYS A 56 -15.74 -6.35 -8.51
CA LYS A 56 -14.75 -6.10 -7.44
C LYS A 56 -13.55 -5.34 -7.96
N LYS A 57 -13.18 -4.26 -7.26
CA LYS A 57 -12.06 -3.41 -7.67
C LYS A 57 -10.72 -4.08 -7.40
N LEU A 58 -9.76 -3.86 -8.28
CA LEU A 58 -8.37 -4.25 -8.05
C LEU A 58 -7.66 -3.11 -7.29
N VAL A 59 -7.13 -3.43 -6.11
CA VAL A 59 -6.49 -2.46 -5.21
C VAL A 59 -5.05 -2.86 -4.95
N SER A 60 -4.11 -1.99 -5.32
CA SER A 60 -2.69 -2.22 -5.06
C SER A 60 -2.35 -2.01 -3.59
N ALA A 61 -1.56 -2.91 -3.00
CA ALA A 61 -0.99 -2.75 -1.67
C ALA A 61 0.10 -1.65 -1.61
N THR A 62 0.74 -1.33 -2.74
CA THR A 62 1.89 -0.40 -2.82
C THR A 62 1.49 1.06 -3.07
N LYS A 63 0.24 1.30 -3.46
CA LYS A 63 -0.27 2.64 -3.78
C LYS A 63 -1.07 3.27 -2.64
N GLU A 64 -1.17 4.59 -2.64
CA GLU A 64 -2.12 5.31 -1.77
C GLU A 64 -3.57 4.81 -1.95
N GLY A 65 -4.43 5.06 -0.96
CA GLY A 65 -5.85 4.71 -1.05
C GLY A 65 -6.24 3.30 -0.59
N LEU A 66 -5.30 2.44 -0.17
CA LEU A 66 -5.60 1.16 0.47
C LEU A 66 -6.49 1.38 1.71
N LYS A 67 -7.75 0.95 1.62
CA LYS A 67 -8.70 0.94 2.73
C LYS A 67 -8.85 -0.49 3.21
N LEU A 68 -8.72 -0.67 4.52
CA LEU A 68 -8.96 -1.94 5.19
C LEU A 68 -10.12 -1.73 6.16
N ASP A 69 -10.84 -2.80 6.47
CA ASP A 69 -11.91 -2.75 7.46
C ASP A 69 -11.31 -2.41 8.82
N GLU A 70 -11.77 -1.32 9.43
CA GLU A 70 -11.28 -0.82 10.73
C GLU A 70 -12.45 -0.74 11.71
N SER A 71 -12.23 -1.22 12.95
CA SER A 71 -13.19 -1.00 14.03
C SER A 71 -13.21 0.48 14.44
N GLU A 72 -14.24 0.89 15.18
CA GLU A 72 -14.32 2.27 15.66
C GLU A 72 -13.16 2.63 16.59
N ASP A 73 -12.73 1.69 17.45
CA ASP A 73 -11.55 1.85 18.29
C ASP A 73 -10.25 2.01 17.48
N GLU A 74 -10.10 1.26 16.39
CA GLU A 74 -8.93 1.38 15.49
C GLU A 74 -8.90 2.75 14.81
N LYS A 75 -10.06 3.27 14.39
CA LYS A 75 -10.16 4.62 13.80
C LYS A 75 -9.82 5.69 14.82
N ASN A 76 -10.38 5.63 16.03
CA ASN A 76 -10.12 6.59 17.10
C ASN A 76 -8.62 6.62 17.44
N ARG A 77 -8.01 5.44 17.65
CA ARG A 77 -6.57 5.34 17.92
C ARG A 77 -5.72 5.91 16.78
N LYS A 78 -6.12 5.69 15.52
CA LYS A 78 -5.43 6.25 14.35
C LYS A 78 -5.50 7.77 14.32
N GLU A 79 -6.64 8.37 14.65
CA GLU A 79 -6.78 9.82 14.73
C GLU A 79 -5.95 10.42 15.86
N GLU A 80 -5.91 9.78 17.03
CA GLU A 80 -5.04 10.17 18.14
C GLU A 80 -3.57 10.13 17.74
N LEU A 81 -3.11 9.03 17.13
CA LEU A 81 -1.72 8.89 16.68
C LEU A 81 -1.39 9.92 15.61
N LYS A 82 -2.29 10.22 14.66
CA LYS A 82 -2.09 11.27 13.67
C LYS A 82 -1.84 12.63 14.33
N LYS A 83 -2.64 13.00 15.32
CA LYS A 83 -2.46 14.25 16.09
C LYS A 83 -1.16 14.23 16.89
N GLN A 84 -0.86 13.13 17.56
CA GLN A 84 0.33 12.97 18.38
C GLN A 84 1.63 13.08 17.56
N PHE A 85 1.66 12.48 16.37
CA PHE A 85 2.85 12.41 15.53
C PHE A 85 2.90 13.45 14.40
N GLU A 86 1.92 14.36 14.32
CA GLU A 86 1.88 15.42 13.31
C GLU A 86 3.18 16.24 13.28
N GLY A 87 3.68 16.65 14.45
CA GLY A 87 4.93 17.38 14.58
C GLY A 87 6.15 16.59 14.06
N LEU A 88 6.20 15.29 14.35
CA LEU A 88 7.27 14.41 13.85
C LEU A 88 7.19 14.26 12.33
N CYS A 89 6.00 14.02 11.77
CA CYS A 89 5.79 13.93 10.33
C CYS A 89 6.25 15.21 9.62
N LYS A 90 5.97 16.38 10.19
CA LYS A 90 6.43 17.67 9.66
C LYS A 90 7.96 17.78 9.65
N VAL A 91 8.62 17.47 10.77
CA VAL A 91 10.09 17.48 10.86
C VAL A 91 10.71 16.55 9.83
N ILE A 92 10.19 15.32 9.67
CA ILE A 92 10.70 14.37 8.68
C ILE A 92 10.48 14.90 7.26
N LYS A 93 9.32 15.50 6.96
CA LYS A 93 9.06 16.11 5.66
C LYS A 93 10.02 17.27 5.36
N ASP A 94 10.28 18.12 6.34
CA ASP A 94 11.19 19.26 6.20
C ASP A 94 12.63 18.79 5.95
N VAL A 95 13.08 17.74 6.65
CA VAL A 95 14.42 17.13 6.44
C VAL A 95 14.54 16.47 5.08
N LEU A 96 13.50 15.77 4.62
CA LEU A 96 13.51 15.07 3.33
C LEU A 96 13.30 16.00 2.14
N GLY A 97 12.71 17.18 2.35
CA GLY A 97 12.49 18.19 1.32
C GLY A 97 11.74 17.60 0.11
N ASP A 98 12.23 17.88 -1.09
CA ASP A 98 11.59 17.47 -2.35
C ASP A 98 11.72 15.98 -2.69
N LYS A 99 12.41 15.19 -1.84
CA LYS A 99 12.53 13.74 -2.04
C LYS A 99 11.22 13.00 -1.77
N VAL A 100 10.30 13.60 -1.00
CA VAL A 100 9.00 13.02 -0.68
C VAL A 100 7.91 14.08 -0.79
N GLU A 101 6.74 13.68 -1.27
CA GLU A 101 5.58 14.58 -1.38
C GLU A 101 4.97 14.91 -0.01
N LYS A 102 4.83 13.90 0.85
CA LYS A 102 4.29 14.04 2.21
C LYS A 102 4.77 12.91 3.12
N VAL A 103 4.68 13.13 4.42
CA VAL A 103 4.95 12.12 5.46
C VAL A 103 3.69 12.01 6.32
N VAL A 104 3.19 10.79 6.50
CA VAL A 104 1.95 10.52 7.25
C VAL A 104 2.14 9.33 8.18
N VAL A 105 1.35 9.27 9.25
CA VAL A 105 1.25 8.08 10.09
C VAL A 105 0.64 6.96 9.28
N SER A 106 1.38 5.86 9.14
CA SER A 106 0.96 4.70 8.36
C SER A 106 -0.14 3.92 9.06
N ASP A 107 -1.06 3.40 8.26
CA ASP A 107 -2.07 2.45 8.66
C ASP A 107 -1.86 1.08 8.03
N ARG A 108 -0.66 0.76 7.55
CA ARG A 108 -0.36 -0.45 6.74
C ARG A 108 0.74 -1.34 7.30
N VAL A 109 1.70 -0.73 7.97
CA VAL A 109 2.83 -1.43 8.60
C VAL A 109 2.51 -1.74 10.06
N VAL A 110 3.10 -2.83 10.56
CA VAL A 110 2.96 -3.36 11.91
C VAL A 110 4.35 -3.50 12.55
N ASP A 111 5.27 -4.21 11.90
CA ASP A 111 6.61 -4.48 12.44
C ASP A 111 7.69 -3.64 11.73
N PHE A 112 7.47 -3.23 10.47
CA PHE A 112 8.35 -2.28 9.81
C PHE A 112 8.16 -0.84 10.32
N PRO A 113 9.25 -0.05 10.44
CA PRO A 113 9.18 1.31 10.94
C PRO A 113 8.50 2.29 9.97
N CYS A 114 8.63 2.06 8.66
CA CYS A 114 8.04 2.89 7.61
C CYS A 114 8.02 2.17 6.26
N CYS A 115 7.26 2.69 5.30
CA CYS A 115 7.27 2.27 3.90
C CYS A 115 7.05 3.47 2.97
N LEU A 116 7.59 3.42 1.74
CA LEU A 116 7.35 4.44 0.71
C LEU A 116 6.19 4.00 -0.18
N VAL A 117 5.16 4.85 -0.30
CA VAL A 117 3.98 4.58 -1.12
C VAL A 117 3.96 5.54 -2.30
N THR A 118 3.48 5.06 -3.44
CA THR A 118 3.27 5.91 -4.63
C THR A 118 1.82 6.41 -4.67
N GLY A 119 1.59 7.57 -5.28
CA GLY A 119 0.22 8.09 -5.46
C GLY A 119 -0.71 7.08 -6.16
N GLU A 120 -2.02 7.19 -5.91
CA GLU A 120 -3.05 6.26 -6.40
C GLU A 120 -2.99 6.03 -7.92
N TYR A 121 -2.81 7.11 -8.69
CA TYR A 121 -2.72 7.08 -10.15
C TYR A 121 -1.30 7.13 -10.69
N GLY A 122 -0.29 7.19 -9.80
CA GLY A 122 1.12 7.24 -10.17
C GLY A 122 1.68 5.89 -10.61
N TRP A 123 2.87 5.93 -11.20
CA TRP A 123 3.68 4.73 -11.45
C TRP A 123 4.14 4.13 -10.13
N THR A 124 4.15 2.79 -10.05
CA THR A 124 4.74 2.09 -8.91
C THR A 124 6.26 2.06 -9.03
N ALA A 125 6.96 1.75 -7.94
CA ALA A 125 8.40 1.51 -7.97
C ALA A 125 8.78 0.35 -8.93
N ASN A 126 7.89 -0.64 -9.09
CA ASN A 126 8.13 -1.74 -10.03
C ASN A 126 8.02 -1.27 -11.49
N VAL A 127 7.05 -0.41 -11.84
CA VAL A 127 7.00 0.25 -13.16
C VAL A 127 8.29 1.02 -13.43
N GLU A 128 8.71 1.85 -12.48
CA GLU A 128 9.90 2.69 -12.63
C GLU A 128 11.15 1.85 -12.93
N ARG A 129 11.31 0.73 -12.22
CA ARG A 129 12.38 -0.23 -12.47
C ARG A 129 12.30 -0.86 -13.87
N ILE A 130 11.11 -1.31 -14.29
CA ILE A 130 10.90 -1.90 -15.63
C ILE A 130 11.27 -0.90 -16.73
N MET A 131 10.94 0.39 -16.55
CA MET A 131 11.22 1.44 -17.53
C MET A 131 12.68 1.90 -17.57
N LYS A 132 13.44 1.66 -16.48
CA LYS A 132 14.88 1.96 -16.40
C LYS A 132 15.78 0.84 -16.92
N ALA A 133 15.23 -0.35 -17.15
CA ALA A 133 15.93 -1.52 -17.67
C ALA A 133 15.98 -1.49 -19.21
#